data_AF-A0A166N287-F1
#
_entry.id   AF-A0A166N287-F1
#
_cell.length_a   1.000
_cell.length_b   1.000
_cell.length_c   1.000
_cell.angle_alpha   90.00
_cell.angle_beta   90.00
_cell.angle_gamma   90.00
#
_symmetry.space_group_name_H-M   'P 1'
#
loop_
_entity.id
_entity.type
_entity.pdbx_description
1 polymer ?
#
loop_
_entity_poly.entity_id
_entity_poly.type
_entity_poly.pdbx_seq_one_letter_code
_entity_poly.pdbx_strand_id
1 'polypeptide(L)'
;MEDGIASLYSLLHDVAASEGEAASQYELYKALEDHRARLLALFDFGARSQKEKQEVESGKIVYEGKRLLLNDEFRRAALALADELDISELYCARLLKDVELEHPNADSNARIERAVVRYHDERLLTVRCLLILFAAGTPNDANLARLLDEYKTRLATAMLDLPGGRRAKLAEKVLIEIDNVARAMSAVANALTNATTNVTARAWDSGPPSRASAGRAAPARTAPP
;
A
#
# COMPACT_ATOMS: atom_id res chain seq x y z
N MET A 1 -13.31 -9.84 -10.41
CA MET A 1 -13.14 -10.36 -9.03
C MET A 1 -12.27 -11.58 -9.11
N GLU A 2 -10.95 -11.36 -9.09
CA GLU A 2 -10.04 -12.41 -8.61
C GLU A 2 -10.36 -12.60 -7.13
N ASP A 3 -10.60 -13.84 -6.69
CA ASP A 3 -10.76 -14.10 -5.25
C ASP A 3 -9.52 -13.55 -4.53
N GLY A 4 -9.70 -12.56 -3.67
CA GLY A 4 -8.57 -11.84 -3.06
C GLY A 4 -7.79 -12.75 -2.11
N ILE A 5 -6.56 -12.35 -1.72
CA ILE A 5 -5.72 -13.12 -0.76
C ILE A 5 -6.43 -13.48 0.56
N ALA A 6 -7.49 -12.75 0.91
CA ALA A 6 -8.36 -13.04 2.05
C ALA A 6 -9.07 -14.41 1.94
N SER A 7 -9.46 -14.85 0.73
CA SER A 7 -10.09 -16.17 0.53
C SER A 7 -9.10 -17.28 0.86
N LEU A 8 -7.86 -17.16 0.39
CA LEU A 8 -6.78 -18.09 0.74
C LEU A 8 -6.50 -18.12 2.23
N TYR A 9 -6.49 -16.95 2.87
CA TYR A 9 -6.28 -16.86 4.31
C TYR A 9 -7.35 -17.64 5.08
N SER A 10 -8.63 -17.44 4.76
CA SER A 10 -9.73 -18.17 5.40
C SER A 10 -9.60 -19.67 5.18
N LEU A 11 -9.35 -20.10 3.93
CA LEU A 11 -9.20 -21.52 3.61
C LEU A 11 -8.00 -22.17 4.34
N LEU A 12 -6.86 -21.50 4.38
CA LEU A 12 -5.68 -21.97 5.13
C LEU A 12 -5.96 -22.04 6.62
N HIS A 13 -6.68 -21.06 7.17
CA HIS A 13 -7.04 -21.05 8.58
C HIS A 13 -8.00 -22.19 8.93
N ASP A 14 -9.00 -22.43 8.09
CA ASP A 14 -9.99 -23.50 8.27
C ASP A 14 -9.33 -24.88 8.16
N VAL A 15 -8.41 -25.09 7.20
CA VAL A 15 -7.64 -26.33 7.08
C VAL A 15 -6.69 -26.53 8.26
N ALA A 16 -6.12 -25.46 8.80
CA ALA A 16 -5.28 -25.57 10.00
C ALA A 16 -6.10 -25.89 11.27
N ALA A 17 -7.39 -25.53 11.30
CA ALA A 17 -8.28 -25.74 12.44
C ALA A 17 -9.10 -27.04 12.35
N SER A 18 -9.42 -27.51 11.14
CA SER A 18 -10.15 -28.74 10.88
C SER A 18 -9.16 -29.89 10.67
N GLU A 19 -9.28 -30.96 11.43
CA GLU A 19 -8.41 -32.14 11.34
C GLU A 19 -8.66 -33.00 10.09
N GLY A 20 -8.70 -32.40 8.90
CA GLY A 20 -8.52 -33.10 7.62
C GLY A 20 -9.75 -33.79 7.02
N GLU A 21 -10.80 -33.04 6.65
CA GLU A 21 -11.78 -33.56 5.67
C GLU A 21 -11.25 -33.42 4.23
N ALA A 22 -11.18 -34.55 3.50
CA ALA A 22 -10.54 -34.67 2.19
C ALA A 22 -11.14 -33.79 1.07
N ALA A 23 -12.36 -33.28 1.22
CA ALA A 23 -12.95 -32.31 0.28
C ALA A 23 -12.15 -30.98 0.22
N SER A 24 -11.35 -30.68 1.24
CA SER A 24 -10.51 -29.49 1.32
C SER A 24 -9.21 -29.54 0.49
N GLN A 25 -8.68 -30.73 0.15
CA GLN A 25 -7.30 -30.82 -0.36
C GLN A 25 -7.13 -30.26 -1.78
N TYR A 26 -8.07 -30.60 -2.68
CA TYR A 26 -8.04 -30.10 -4.06
C TYR A 26 -8.30 -28.60 -4.11
N GLU A 27 -9.30 -28.13 -3.35
CA GLU A 27 -9.64 -26.71 -3.27
C GLU A 27 -8.48 -25.89 -2.69
N LEU A 28 -7.83 -26.41 -1.65
CA LEU A 28 -6.64 -25.80 -1.08
C LEU A 28 -5.49 -25.72 -2.09
N TYR A 29 -5.19 -26.82 -2.78
CA TYR A 29 -4.12 -26.82 -3.76
C TYR A 29 -4.39 -25.85 -4.91
N LYS A 30 -5.63 -25.83 -5.41
CA LYS A 30 -6.05 -24.89 -6.44
C LYS A 30 -5.88 -23.45 -5.97
N ALA A 31 -6.39 -23.09 -4.79
CA ALA A 31 -6.25 -21.75 -4.22
C ALA A 31 -4.77 -21.35 -4.02
N LEU A 32 -3.94 -22.29 -3.58
CA LEU A 32 -2.49 -22.08 -3.43
C LEU A 32 -1.80 -21.82 -4.78
N GLU A 33 -2.17 -22.52 -5.84
CA GLU A 33 -1.62 -22.27 -7.18
C GLU A 33 -2.14 -20.95 -7.77
N ASP A 34 -3.43 -20.66 -7.63
CA ASP A 34 -4.04 -19.41 -8.10
C ASP A 34 -3.39 -18.17 -7.46
N HIS A 35 -2.89 -18.29 -6.22
CA HIS A 35 -2.20 -17.22 -5.49
C HIS A 35 -0.69 -17.35 -5.43
N ARG A 36 -0.09 -18.36 -6.07
CA ARG A 36 1.35 -18.62 -6.03
C ARG A 36 2.17 -17.39 -6.44
N ALA A 37 1.78 -16.72 -7.53
CA ALA A 37 2.48 -15.54 -8.02
C ALA A 37 2.48 -14.42 -6.96
N ARG A 38 1.37 -14.21 -6.27
CA ARG A 38 1.22 -13.21 -5.20
C ARG A 38 2.05 -13.56 -3.97
N LEU A 39 2.04 -14.82 -3.54
CA LEU A 39 2.85 -15.30 -2.42
C LEU A 39 4.36 -15.13 -2.67
N LEU A 40 4.80 -15.33 -3.92
CA LEU A 40 6.19 -15.12 -4.36
C LEU A 40 6.53 -13.63 -4.57
N ALA A 41 5.56 -12.82 -4.99
CA ALA A 41 5.72 -11.38 -5.10
C ALA A 41 5.93 -10.72 -3.73
N LEU A 42 5.38 -11.28 -2.64
CA LEU A 42 5.38 -10.69 -1.30
C LEU A 42 4.81 -9.28 -1.32
N PHE A 43 5.67 -8.25 -1.31
CA PHE A 43 5.32 -6.83 -1.32
C PHE A 43 5.75 -6.13 -2.61
N ASP A 44 6.07 -6.88 -3.67
CA ASP A 44 6.41 -6.32 -4.97
C ASP A 44 5.13 -5.91 -5.71
N PHE A 45 4.77 -4.63 -5.56
CA PHE A 45 3.66 -3.99 -6.27
C PHE A 45 4.15 -3.14 -7.46
N GLY A 46 5.40 -3.35 -7.88
CA GLY A 46 6.06 -2.52 -8.89
C GLY A 46 6.69 -1.26 -8.28
N ALA A 47 7.87 -0.91 -8.80
CA ALA A 47 8.54 0.33 -8.47
C ALA A 47 7.93 1.51 -9.24
N ARG A 48 8.11 2.71 -8.69
CA ARG A 48 7.77 3.95 -9.36
C ARG A 48 8.45 4.08 -10.72
N SER A 49 7.73 4.63 -11.68
CA SER A 49 8.24 4.77 -13.04
C SER A 49 7.77 6.05 -13.69
N GLN A 50 8.70 6.79 -14.29
CA GLN A 50 8.36 8.00 -15.04
C GLN A 50 7.37 7.71 -16.19
N LYS A 51 7.42 6.51 -16.76
CA LYS A 51 6.48 6.05 -17.79
C LYS A 51 5.07 5.89 -17.22
N GLU A 52 4.94 5.21 -16.09
CA GLU A 52 3.65 4.99 -15.42
C GLU A 52 3.07 6.30 -14.89
N LYS A 53 3.92 7.17 -14.35
CA LYS A 53 3.55 8.53 -13.97
C LYS A 53 2.92 9.30 -15.13
N GLN A 54 3.57 9.32 -16.30
CA GLN A 54 3.03 9.98 -17.49
C GLN A 54 1.71 9.33 -17.96
N GLU A 55 1.58 8.01 -17.85
CA GLU A 55 0.37 7.29 -18.20
C GLU A 55 -0.79 7.70 -17.28
N VAL A 56 -0.56 7.72 -15.96
CA VAL A 56 -1.55 8.19 -14.99
C VAL A 56 -1.87 9.66 -15.20
N GLU A 57 -0.89 10.53 -15.42
CA GLU A 57 -1.07 11.97 -15.70
C GLU A 57 -1.92 12.23 -16.95
N SER A 58 -1.79 11.38 -17.98
CA SER A 58 -2.63 11.46 -19.18
C SER A 58 -4.11 11.17 -18.92
N GLY A 59 -4.40 10.51 -17.80
CA GLY A 59 -5.74 10.08 -17.39
C GLY A 59 -6.28 8.88 -18.16
N LYS A 60 -5.49 8.26 -19.03
CA LYS A 60 -5.89 7.11 -19.85
C LYS A 60 -5.16 5.87 -19.39
N ILE A 61 -5.74 5.15 -18.43
CA ILE A 61 -5.17 3.90 -17.92
C ILE A 61 -5.97 2.69 -18.41
N VAL A 62 -5.35 1.51 -18.36
CA VAL A 62 -6.06 0.23 -18.56
C VAL A 62 -6.34 -0.42 -17.20
N TYR A 63 -7.62 -0.66 -16.92
CA TYR A 63 -8.14 -1.31 -15.72
C TYR A 63 -9.00 -2.51 -16.14
N GLU A 64 -8.68 -3.71 -15.67
CA GLU A 64 -9.36 -4.97 -16.05
C GLU A 64 -9.56 -5.15 -17.57
N GLY A 65 -8.54 -4.80 -18.36
CA GLY A 65 -8.59 -4.87 -19.83
C GLY A 65 -9.44 -3.79 -20.51
N LYS A 66 -10.05 -2.87 -19.75
CA LYS A 66 -10.84 -1.75 -20.27
C LYS A 66 -10.08 -0.44 -20.12
N ARG A 67 -10.26 0.46 -21.10
CA ARG A 67 -9.71 1.82 -21.03
C ARG A 67 -10.57 2.65 -20.08
N LEU A 68 -9.94 3.21 -19.06
CA LEU A 68 -10.55 4.07 -18.05
C LEU A 68 -10.07 5.51 -18.25
N LEU A 69 -10.99 6.47 -18.10
CA LEU A 69 -10.68 7.89 -18.08
C LEU A 69 -10.73 8.40 -16.63
N LEU A 70 -9.59 8.90 -16.15
CA LEU A 70 -9.43 9.44 -14.81
C LEU A 70 -9.63 10.95 -14.79
N ASN A 71 -10.43 11.42 -13.84
CA ASN A 71 -10.58 12.85 -13.58
C ASN A 71 -9.34 13.44 -12.87
N ASP A 72 -9.21 14.77 -12.86
CA ASP A 72 -8.03 15.47 -12.36
C ASP A 72 -7.76 15.26 -10.86
N GLU A 73 -8.81 15.06 -10.08
CA GLU A 73 -8.71 14.77 -8.66
C GLU A 73 -8.16 13.36 -8.42
N PHE A 74 -8.68 12.37 -9.14
CA PHE A 74 -8.25 10.98 -9.06
C PHE A 74 -6.79 10.82 -9.51
N ARG A 75 -6.39 11.50 -10.60
CA ARG A 75 -4.97 11.49 -11.04
C ARG A 75 -4.05 12.01 -9.95
N ARG A 76 -4.39 13.14 -9.33
CA ARG A 76 -3.60 13.72 -8.22
C ARG A 76 -3.56 12.78 -7.01
N ALA A 77 -4.69 12.17 -6.65
CA ALA A 77 -4.76 11.20 -5.57
C ALA A 77 -3.86 9.98 -5.82
N ALA A 78 -3.90 9.41 -7.04
CA ALA A 78 -3.09 8.25 -7.41
C ALA A 78 -1.59 8.54 -7.37
N LEU A 79 -1.18 9.71 -7.88
CA LEU A 79 0.22 10.14 -7.87
C LEU A 79 0.70 10.44 -6.45
N ALA A 80 -0.11 11.12 -5.63
CA ALA A 80 0.22 11.38 -4.23
C ALA A 80 0.34 10.09 -3.42
N LEU A 81 -0.54 9.11 -3.68
CA LEU A 81 -0.47 7.80 -3.04
C LEU A 81 0.79 7.02 -3.45
N ALA A 82 1.17 7.09 -4.72
CA ALA A 82 2.40 6.49 -5.22
C ALA A 82 3.67 7.16 -4.65
N ASP A 83 3.64 8.49 -4.48
CA ASP A 83 4.71 9.23 -3.80
C ASP A 83 4.86 8.82 -2.33
N GLU A 84 3.74 8.66 -1.60
CA GLU A 84 3.74 8.32 -0.17
C GLU A 84 4.13 6.86 0.08
N LEU A 85 3.63 5.93 -0.72
CA LEU A 85 3.90 4.50 -0.55
C LEU A 85 5.16 4.02 -1.27
N ASP A 86 5.77 4.85 -2.13
CA ASP A 86 6.91 4.55 -2.99
C ASP A 86 6.71 3.29 -3.88
N ILE A 87 5.55 3.21 -4.53
CA ILE A 87 5.15 2.08 -5.41
C ILE A 87 4.59 2.57 -6.75
N SER A 88 4.39 1.64 -7.68
CA SER A 88 3.81 1.87 -9.02
C SER A 88 2.61 2.84 -9.01
N GLU A 89 2.68 3.85 -9.88
CA GLU A 89 1.60 4.81 -10.10
C GLU A 89 0.35 4.12 -10.66
N LEU A 90 0.51 3.13 -11.54
CA LEU A 90 -0.60 2.35 -12.09
C LEU A 90 -1.24 1.46 -11.03
N TYR A 91 -0.45 0.84 -10.15
CA TYR A 91 -0.98 0.06 -9.03
C TYR A 91 -1.83 0.94 -8.11
N CYS A 92 -1.34 2.13 -7.73
CA CYS A 92 -2.08 3.08 -6.90
C CYS A 92 -3.39 3.52 -7.56
N ALA A 93 -3.39 3.76 -8.88
CA ALA A 93 -4.60 4.12 -9.61
C ALA A 93 -5.63 2.97 -9.63
N ARG A 94 -5.20 1.71 -9.74
CA ARG A 94 -6.08 0.54 -9.66
C ARG A 94 -6.64 0.38 -8.24
N LEU A 95 -5.78 0.48 -7.23
CA LEU A 95 -6.17 0.39 -5.83
C LEU A 95 -7.22 1.43 -5.43
N LEU A 96 -7.02 2.69 -5.84
CA LEU A 96 -8.02 3.74 -5.63
C LEU A 96 -9.32 3.45 -6.37
N LYS A 97 -9.26 2.80 -7.54
CA LYS A 97 -10.45 2.46 -8.31
C LYS A 97 -11.24 1.36 -7.61
N ASP A 98 -10.57 0.36 -7.07
CA ASP A 98 -11.20 -0.71 -6.30
C ASP A 98 -11.91 -0.14 -5.07
N VAL A 99 -11.26 0.77 -4.34
CA VAL A 99 -11.84 1.48 -3.20
C VAL A 99 -13.04 2.33 -3.61
N GLU A 100 -12.99 3.03 -4.75
CA GLU A 100 -14.12 3.80 -5.26
C GLU A 100 -15.32 2.90 -5.61
N LEU A 101 -15.08 1.72 -6.16
CA LEU A 101 -16.15 0.76 -6.50
C LEU A 101 -16.82 0.19 -5.24
N GLU A 102 -16.04 -0.08 -4.19
CA GLU A 102 -16.55 -0.57 -2.90
C GLU A 102 -17.23 0.54 -2.08
N HIS A 103 -16.76 1.78 -2.22
CA HIS A 103 -17.21 2.94 -1.45
C HIS A 103 -17.48 4.17 -2.34
N PRO A 104 -18.52 4.13 -3.19
CA PRO A 104 -18.77 5.18 -4.19
C PRO A 104 -19.08 6.55 -3.56
N ASN A 105 -19.59 6.56 -2.32
CA ASN A 105 -19.97 7.78 -1.60
C ASN A 105 -18.81 8.39 -0.78
N ALA A 106 -17.64 7.73 -0.72
CA ALA A 106 -16.49 8.28 -0.02
C ALA A 106 -15.95 9.50 -0.79
N ASP A 107 -15.55 10.55 -0.06
CA ASP A 107 -14.79 11.65 -0.65
C ASP A 107 -13.35 11.23 -0.99
N SER A 108 -12.61 12.11 -1.65
CA SER A 108 -11.24 11.81 -2.12
C SER A 108 -10.27 11.48 -0.99
N ASN A 109 -10.32 12.19 0.13
CA ASN A 109 -9.44 11.93 1.27
C ASN A 109 -9.74 10.57 1.90
N ALA A 110 -11.02 10.28 2.14
CA ALA A 110 -11.46 9.00 2.67
C ALA A 110 -11.09 7.82 1.75
N ARG A 111 -11.11 8.03 0.42
CA ARG A 111 -10.63 7.02 -0.54
C ARG A 111 -9.13 6.77 -0.43
N ILE A 112 -8.33 7.82 -0.30
CA ILE A 112 -6.87 7.71 -0.13
C ILE A 112 -6.56 6.96 1.18
N GLU A 113 -7.18 7.35 2.29
CA GLU A 113 -7.01 6.67 3.58
C GLU A 113 -7.36 5.18 3.50
N ARG A 114 -8.51 4.84 2.89
CA ARG A 114 -8.93 3.46 2.69
C ARG A 114 -8.00 2.68 1.76
N ALA A 115 -7.45 3.32 0.74
CA ALA A 115 -6.46 2.69 -0.14
C ALA A 115 -5.18 2.36 0.63
N VAL A 116 -4.68 3.26 1.48
CA VAL A 116 -3.52 3.01 2.35
C VAL A 116 -3.79 1.82 3.28
N VAL A 117 -4.95 1.81 3.95
CA VAL A 117 -5.35 0.68 4.84
C VAL A 117 -5.38 -0.63 4.05
N ARG A 118 -6.08 -0.65 2.91
CA ARG A 118 -6.18 -1.84 2.06
C ARG A 118 -4.82 -2.35 1.60
N TYR A 119 -3.92 -1.46 1.18
CA TYR A 119 -2.56 -1.82 0.80
C TYR A 119 -1.82 -2.55 1.95
N HIS A 120 -1.87 -2.02 3.17
CA HIS A 120 -1.22 -2.63 4.32
C HIS A 120 -1.90 -3.92 4.78
N ASP A 121 -3.23 -4.00 4.72
CA ASP A 121 -3.99 -5.21 5.04
C ASP A 121 -3.68 -6.34 4.07
N GLU A 122 -3.59 -6.05 2.77
CA GLU A 122 -3.22 -7.03 1.75
C GLU A 122 -1.82 -7.60 1.98
N ARG A 123 -0.86 -6.74 2.38
CA ARG A 123 0.49 -7.17 2.78
C ARG A 123 0.46 -8.06 4.02
N LEU A 124 -0.29 -7.66 5.04
CA LEU A 124 -0.42 -8.42 6.28
C LEU A 124 -1.05 -9.79 6.03
N LEU A 125 -2.13 -9.87 5.25
CA LEU A 125 -2.78 -11.12 4.87
C LEU A 125 -1.83 -12.04 4.10
N THR A 126 -1.03 -11.49 3.18
CA THR A 126 -0.04 -12.26 2.41
C THR A 126 0.99 -12.92 3.35
N VAL A 127 1.51 -12.17 4.33
CA VAL A 127 2.43 -12.71 5.34
C VAL A 127 1.74 -13.74 6.24
N ARG A 128 0.49 -13.49 6.64
CA ARG A 128 -0.28 -14.45 7.45
C ARG A 128 -0.50 -15.77 6.73
N CYS A 129 -0.81 -15.75 5.43
CA CYS A 129 -0.92 -16.96 4.61
C CYS A 129 0.40 -17.75 4.61
N LEU A 130 1.53 -17.07 4.39
CA LEU A 130 2.86 -17.70 4.43
C LEU A 130 3.17 -18.25 5.82
N LEU A 131 2.85 -17.51 6.88
CA LEU A 131 3.08 -17.94 8.25
C LEU A 131 2.26 -19.18 8.58
N ILE A 132 0.97 -19.22 8.24
CA ILE A 132 0.15 -20.42 8.42
C ILE A 132 0.75 -21.59 7.63
N LEU A 133 1.12 -21.36 6.37
CA LEU A 133 1.68 -22.41 5.51
C LEU A 133 2.97 -23.01 6.09
N PHE A 134 3.90 -22.17 6.56
CA PHE A 134 5.19 -22.64 7.08
C PHE A 134 5.14 -23.06 8.56
N ALA A 135 4.25 -22.49 9.37
CA ALA A 135 4.11 -22.82 10.79
C ALA A 135 3.12 -23.97 11.05
N ALA A 136 2.23 -24.28 10.10
CA ALA A 136 1.34 -25.43 10.21
C ALA A 136 2.19 -26.70 10.39
N GLY A 137 1.93 -27.39 11.50
CA GLY A 137 2.48 -28.71 11.77
C GLY A 137 2.06 -29.71 10.68
N THR A 138 2.69 -30.87 10.68
CA THR A 138 2.36 -31.93 9.72
C THR A 138 0.91 -32.37 9.96
N PRO A 139 0.01 -32.23 8.98
CA PRO A 139 -1.36 -32.73 9.09
C PRO A 139 -1.36 -34.25 9.33
N ASN A 140 -2.40 -34.74 10.02
CA ASN A 140 -2.58 -36.19 10.24
C ASN A 140 -2.77 -36.97 8.93
N ASP A 141 -3.39 -36.33 7.93
CA ASP A 141 -3.53 -36.91 6.59
C ASP A 141 -2.17 -36.88 5.84
N ALA A 142 -1.63 -38.06 5.55
CA ALA A 142 -0.35 -38.22 4.88
C ALA A 142 -0.32 -37.65 3.45
N ASN A 143 -1.42 -37.66 2.72
CA ASN A 143 -1.50 -37.10 1.37
C ASN A 143 -1.46 -35.57 1.43
N LEU A 144 -2.24 -34.97 2.34
CA LEU A 144 -2.22 -33.53 2.58
C LEU A 144 -0.85 -33.07 3.07
N ALA A 145 -0.25 -33.81 4.00
CA ALA A 145 1.09 -33.54 4.50
C ALA A 145 2.13 -33.51 3.38
N ARG A 146 2.13 -34.52 2.50
CA ARG A 146 3.04 -34.59 1.35
C ARG A 146 2.81 -33.44 0.36
N LEU A 147 1.55 -33.12 0.07
CA LEU A 147 1.19 -32.02 -0.84
C LEU A 147 1.67 -30.67 -0.31
N LEU A 148 1.45 -30.39 0.98
CA LEU A 148 1.91 -29.16 1.61
C LEU A 148 3.44 -29.10 1.69
N ASP A 149 4.11 -30.20 1.99
CA ASP A 149 5.58 -30.24 2.05
C ASP A 149 6.22 -29.97 0.67
N GLU A 150 5.67 -30.57 -0.39
CA GLU A 150 6.12 -30.33 -1.77
C GLU A 150 5.88 -28.86 -2.16
N TYR A 151 4.72 -28.30 -1.82
CA TYR A 151 4.40 -26.90 -2.12
C TYR A 151 5.27 -25.92 -1.33
N LYS A 152 5.48 -26.15 -0.02
CA LYS A 152 6.39 -25.38 0.85
C LYS A 152 7.81 -25.39 0.28
N THR A 153 8.32 -26.57 -0.08
CA THR A 153 9.66 -26.73 -0.68
C THR A 153 9.77 -25.95 -1.98
N ARG A 154 8.76 -26.05 -2.83
CA ARG A 154 8.71 -25.34 -4.11
C ARG A 154 8.65 -23.82 -3.95
N LEU A 155 7.93 -23.30 -2.96
CA LEU A 155 7.95 -21.87 -2.63
C LEU A 155 9.30 -21.44 -2.07
N ALA A 156 9.85 -22.18 -1.11
CA ALA A 156 11.11 -21.85 -0.45
C ALA A 156 12.32 -21.84 -1.40
N THR A 157 12.28 -22.70 -2.43
CA THR A 157 13.35 -22.84 -3.42
C THR A 157 13.14 -22.01 -4.69
N ALA A 158 11.98 -21.34 -4.83
CA ALA A 158 11.72 -20.47 -5.97
C ALA A 158 12.76 -19.34 -6.03
N MET A 159 13.34 -19.14 -7.21
CA MET A 159 14.27 -18.05 -7.49
C MET A 159 13.48 -16.81 -7.93
N LEU A 160 13.51 -15.79 -7.09
CA LEU A 160 12.80 -14.53 -7.24
C LEU A 160 13.76 -13.46 -7.71
N ASP A 161 13.27 -12.60 -8.59
CA ASP A 161 14.04 -11.44 -9.02
C ASP A 161 13.93 -10.35 -7.95
N LEU A 162 15.06 -9.72 -7.66
CA LEU A 162 15.19 -8.61 -6.75
C LEU A 162 15.57 -7.34 -7.53
N PRO A 163 15.34 -6.15 -6.93
CA PRO A 163 15.86 -4.91 -7.47
C PRO A 163 17.37 -5.01 -7.76
N GLY A 164 17.79 -4.49 -8.92
CA GLY A 164 19.19 -4.55 -9.37
C GLY A 164 19.58 -5.84 -10.10
N GLY A 165 18.61 -6.67 -10.51
CA GLY A 165 18.86 -7.87 -11.33
C GLY A 165 19.47 -9.05 -10.55
N ARG A 166 19.53 -8.95 -9.21
CA ARG A 166 19.90 -10.07 -8.34
C ARG A 166 18.74 -11.07 -8.30
N ARG A 167 19.05 -12.35 -8.10
CA ARG A 167 18.06 -13.39 -7.83
C ARG A 167 18.27 -13.96 -6.44
N ALA A 168 17.18 -14.17 -5.71
CA ALA A 168 17.21 -14.64 -4.33
C ALA A 168 16.09 -15.66 -4.07
N LYS A 169 16.26 -16.46 -3.03
CA LYS A 169 15.19 -17.33 -2.53
C LYS A 169 14.19 -16.55 -1.70
N LEU A 170 13.01 -17.14 -1.46
CA LEU A 170 11.95 -16.52 -0.66
C LEU A 170 12.43 -16.03 0.71
N ALA A 171 13.23 -16.84 1.42
CA ALA A 171 13.75 -16.47 2.75
C ALA A 171 14.59 -15.19 2.72
N GLU A 172 15.46 -15.04 1.73
CA GLU A 172 16.30 -13.84 1.57
C GLU A 172 15.44 -12.63 1.17
N LYS A 173 14.43 -12.82 0.32
CA LYS A 173 13.47 -11.76 0.00
C LYS A 173 12.69 -11.29 1.23
N VAL A 174 12.24 -12.22 2.10
CA VAL A 174 11.57 -11.88 3.36
C VAL A 174 12.46 -11.02 4.26
N LEU A 175 13.75 -11.36 4.39
CA LEU A 175 14.69 -10.56 5.19
C LEU A 175 14.86 -9.13 4.64
N ILE A 176 14.97 -9.00 3.32
CA ILE A 176 15.03 -7.68 2.65
C ILE A 176 13.74 -6.89 2.93
N GLU A 177 12.58 -7.54 2.87
CA GLU A 177 11.31 -6.86 3.13
C GLU A 177 11.16 -6.43 4.59
N ILE A 178 11.74 -7.15 5.55
CA ILE A 178 11.80 -6.71 6.96
C ILE A 178 12.58 -5.40 7.06
N ASP A 179 13.74 -5.30 6.40
CA ASP A 179 14.54 -4.07 6.37
C ASP A 179 13.81 -2.93 5.65
N ASN A 180 13.07 -3.23 4.57
CA ASN A 180 12.24 -2.25 3.85
C ASN A 180 11.14 -1.69 4.77
N VAL A 181 10.43 -2.56 5.49
CA VAL A 181 9.38 -2.16 6.45
C VAL A 181 9.97 -1.29 7.55
N ALA A 182 11.11 -1.67 8.14
CA ALA A 182 11.77 -0.90 9.18
C ALA A 182 12.18 0.50 8.70
N ARG A 183 12.68 0.60 7.46
CA ARG A 183 13.00 1.88 6.81
C ARG A 183 11.75 2.73 6.57
N ALA A 184 10.68 2.13 6.05
CA ALA A 184 9.41 2.83 5.82
C ALA A 184 8.81 3.37 7.13
N MET A 185 8.80 2.56 8.20
CA MET A 185 8.34 3.01 9.52
C MET A 185 9.18 4.18 10.05
N SER A 186 10.50 4.14 9.87
CA SER A 186 11.40 5.23 10.28
C SER A 186 11.13 6.51 9.48
N ALA A 187 10.88 6.39 8.17
CA ALA A 187 10.55 7.52 7.31
C ALA A 187 9.23 8.18 7.74
N VAL A 188 8.19 7.39 8.02
CA VAL A 188 6.90 7.88 8.52
C VAL A 188 7.05 8.56 9.89
N ALA A 189 7.82 7.98 10.81
CA ALA A 189 8.08 8.58 12.11
C ALA A 189 8.80 9.94 12.01
N ASN A 190 9.77 10.05 11.10
CA ASN A 190 10.46 11.30 10.80
C ASN A 190 9.52 12.33 10.16
N ALA A 191 8.68 11.91 9.22
CA ALA A 191 7.69 12.78 8.59
C ALA A 191 6.70 13.33 9.63
N LEU A 192 6.21 12.50 10.56
CA LEU A 192 5.34 12.92 11.66
C LEU A 192 6.02 13.95 12.57
N THR A 193 7.27 13.70 12.96
CA THR A 193 8.05 14.61 13.80
C THR A 193 8.24 15.96 13.11
N ASN A 194 8.63 15.94 11.83
CA ASN A 194 8.87 17.14 11.03
C ASN A 194 7.59 17.93 10.72
N ALA A 195 6.48 17.23 10.49
CA ALA A 195 5.16 17.86 10.31
C ALA A 195 4.75 18.63 11.58
N THR A 196 4.98 18.04 12.75
CA THR A 196 4.68 18.68 14.05
C THR A 196 5.57 19.92 14.28
N THR A 197 6.84 19.88 13.87
CA THR A 197 7.73 21.05 13.93
C THR A 197 7.35 22.16 12.96
N ASN A 198 6.77 21.86 11.79
CA ASN A 198 6.31 22.88 10.85
C ASN A 198 5.03 23.60 11.32
N VAL A 199 4.13 22.89 12.02
CA VAL A 199 2.96 23.51 12.65
C VAL A 199 3.38 24.45 13.78
N THR A 200 4.38 24.08 14.57
CA THR A 200 4.91 24.94 15.62
C THR A 200 5.72 26.10 15.05
N ALA A 201 6.62 25.92 14.08
CA ALA A 201 7.40 27.00 13.47
C ALA A 201 6.51 28.09 12.82
N ARG A 202 5.43 27.72 12.12
CA ARG A 202 4.47 28.67 11.55
C ARG A 202 3.71 29.50 12.59
N ALA A 203 3.63 29.05 13.84
CA ALA A 203 3.00 29.82 14.91
C ALA A 203 3.86 31.04 15.33
N TRP A 204 5.18 30.99 15.13
CA TRP A 204 6.12 32.05 15.55
C TRP A 204 6.41 33.08 14.44
N ASP A 205 6.11 32.74 13.17
CA ASP A 205 6.25 33.67 12.03
C ASP A 205 5.11 34.71 11.94
N SER A 206 4.16 34.70 12.88
CA SER A 206 3.25 35.83 13.10
C SER A 206 3.96 36.96 13.86
N GLY A 207 4.92 37.60 13.18
CA GLY A 207 5.61 38.78 13.70
C GLY A 207 4.61 39.88 14.13
N PRO A 208 4.91 40.65 15.20
CA PRO A 208 3.97 41.62 15.75
C PRO A 208 3.65 42.71 14.71
N PRO A 209 2.41 43.23 14.67
CA PRO A 209 2.03 44.23 13.68
C PRO A 209 2.84 45.50 13.86
N SER A 210 3.51 45.90 12.78
CA SER A 210 4.18 47.20 12.62
C SER A 210 3.25 48.33 13.06
N ARG A 211 3.65 49.07 14.11
CA ARG A 211 2.97 50.31 14.53
C ARG A 211 3.22 51.38 13.47
N ALA A 212 2.23 51.57 12.59
CA ALA A 212 2.14 52.75 11.73
C ALA A 212 2.09 54.02 12.58
N SER A 213 2.95 54.97 12.26
CA SER A 213 3.07 56.30 12.86
C SER A 213 1.81 57.13 12.59
N ALA A 214 1.08 57.47 13.65
CA ALA A 214 -0.04 58.40 13.59
C ALA A 214 0.48 59.84 13.44
N GLY A 215 0.31 60.40 12.24
CA GLY A 215 0.53 61.82 11.95
C GLY A 215 -0.42 62.71 12.74
N ARG A 216 0.16 63.69 13.44
CA ARG A 216 -0.56 64.69 14.25
C ARG A 216 -0.92 65.88 13.36
N ALA A 217 -2.20 66.04 13.05
CA ALA A 217 -2.73 67.22 12.34
C ALA A 217 -2.87 68.42 13.31
N ALA A 218 -2.39 69.59 12.88
CA ALA A 218 -2.53 70.88 13.56
C ALA A 218 -3.75 71.64 13.02
N PRO A 219 -4.50 72.42 13.84
CA PRO A 219 -5.56 73.28 13.33
C PRO A 219 -5.09 74.70 13.01
N ALA A 220 -5.64 75.23 11.92
CA ALA A 220 -5.37 76.54 11.34
C ALA A 220 -5.86 77.71 12.21
N ARG A 221 -5.04 78.77 12.30
CA ARG A 221 -5.41 80.10 12.80
C ARG A 221 -5.62 81.05 11.62
N THR A 222 -6.75 81.74 11.65
CA THR A 222 -7.17 82.83 10.76
C THR A 222 -6.46 84.15 11.10
N ALA A 223 -6.30 85.02 10.10
CA ALA A 223 -5.89 86.44 10.16
C ALA A 223 -6.58 87.17 8.97
N PRO A 224 -6.54 88.51 8.82
CA PRO A 224 -6.56 89.67 9.75
C PRO A 224 -7.79 90.58 9.40
N PRO A 225 -7.86 91.92 9.62
CA PRO A 225 -7.21 92.83 10.58
C PRO A 225 -8.06 93.19 11.80
#